data_AF-A0AAE9Z260-F1
#
_entry.id   AF-A0AAE9Z260-F1
#
_cell.length_a   1.000
_cell.length_b   1.000
_cell.length_c   1.000
_cell.angle_alpha   90.00
_cell.angle_beta   90.00
_cell.angle_gamma   90.00
#
_symmetry.space_group_name_H-M   'P 1'
#
loop_
_entity.id
_entity.type
_entity.pdbx_description
1 polymer ?
#
loop_
_entity_poly.entity_id
_entity_poly.type
_entity_poly.pdbx_seq_one_letter_code
_entity_poly.pdbx_strand_id
1 'polypeptide(L)'
;MNEPLIQRVLGIVRQQLKEQAQKPKETQLTIEQILNLSGIHGLGPQAMAEFRAEIYAGLGMGISQPGTLRQNLQGLIFDYDVFRVSELRYYFQGDKEAEIYSHLTELGYMLKTLADENEPVWRPKFMKRSTVQKKLAARKRIGSKEYLAYLSYTPPNSNDSTTKH
;
A
#
# COMPACT_ATOMS: atom_id res chain seq x y z
N MET A 1 -0.89 -7.42 -12.44
CA MET A 1 0.03 -6.25 -12.38
C MET A 1 1.17 -6.47 -13.38
N ASN A 2 1.86 -5.43 -13.89
CA ASN A 2 2.89 -5.58 -14.92
C ASN A 2 4.19 -6.17 -14.33
N GLU A 3 4.34 -7.48 -14.41
CA GLU A 3 5.44 -8.24 -13.81
C GLU A 3 6.84 -7.79 -14.29
N PRO A 4 7.09 -7.53 -15.59
CA PRO A 4 8.34 -6.92 -16.05
C PRO A 4 8.69 -5.59 -15.37
N LEU A 5 7.70 -4.73 -15.13
CA LEU A 5 7.91 -3.46 -14.45
C LEU A 5 8.27 -3.68 -12.97
N ILE A 6 7.57 -4.58 -12.29
CA ILE A 6 7.85 -4.94 -10.89
C ILE A 6 9.29 -5.43 -10.75
N GLN A 7 9.73 -6.35 -11.61
CA GLN A 7 11.10 -6.91 -11.53
C GLN A 7 12.17 -5.83 -11.77
N ARG A 8 11.94 -4.93 -12.73
CA ARG A 8 12.84 -3.80 -12.99
C ARG A 8 12.95 -2.89 -11.76
N VAL A 9 11.82 -2.49 -11.19
CA VAL A 9 11.79 -1.60 -10.02
C VAL A 9 12.36 -2.30 -8.77
N LEU A 10 12.08 -3.58 -8.58
CA LEU A 10 12.68 -4.38 -7.52
C LEU A 10 14.21 -4.39 -7.61
N GLY A 11 14.76 -4.51 -8.82
CA GLY A 11 16.21 -4.39 -9.06
C GLY A 11 16.77 -3.03 -8.62
N ILE A 12 16.08 -1.93 -8.98
CA ILE A 12 16.45 -0.57 -8.57
C ILE A 12 16.40 -0.44 -7.05
N VAL A 13 15.33 -0.91 -6.41
CA VAL A 13 15.16 -0.83 -4.95
C VAL A 13 16.26 -1.62 -4.24
N ARG A 14 16.56 -2.86 -4.66
CA ARG A 14 17.65 -3.67 -4.08
C ARG A 14 19.00 -2.97 -4.19
N GLN A 15 19.30 -2.40 -5.35
CA GLN A 15 20.55 -1.68 -5.57
C GLN A 15 20.65 -0.44 -4.66
N GLN A 16 19.58 0.35 -4.59
CA GLN A 16 19.52 1.53 -3.72
C GLN A 16 19.65 1.19 -2.24
N LEU A 17 18.95 0.16 -1.75
CA LEU A 17 19.08 -0.30 -0.37
C LEU A 17 20.51 -0.76 -0.05
N LYS A 18 21.19 -1.43 -0.99
CA LYS A 18 22.58 -1.84 -0.83
C LYS A 18 23.55 -0.67 -0.76
N GLU A 19 23.39 0.33 -1.64
CA GLU A 19 24.22 1.54 -1.67
C GLU A 19 24.07 2.38 -0.40
N GLN A 20 22.87 2.40 0.17
CA GLN A 20 22.55 3.21 1.34
C GLN A 20 22.96 2.55 2.66
N ALA A 21 23.24 1.25 2.68
CA ALA A 21 23.69 0.52 3.87
C ALA A 21 24.99 1.10 4.49
N GLN A 22 25.78 1.83 3.70
CA GLN A 22 27.01 2.50 4.13
C GLN A 22 26.81 3.97 4.52
N LYS A 23 25.60 4.52 4.36
CA LYS A 23 25.28 5.93 4.61
C LYS A 23 24.64 6.12 5.99
N PRO A 24 24.78 7.30 6.63
CA PRO A 24 24.05 7.62 7.85
C PRO A 24 22.54 7.49 7.68
N LYS A 25 21.83 6.96 8.69
CA LYS A 25 20.38 6.69 8.64
C LYS A 25 19.55 7.91 8.21
N GLU A 26 19.95 9.11 8.62
CA GLU A 26 19.28 10.38 8.30
C GLU A 26 19.26 10.71 6.81
N THR A 27 20.18 10.11 6.03
CA THR A 27 20.31 10.29 4.58
C THR A 27 19.73 9.13 3.78
N GLN A 28 19.23 8.09 4.46
CA GLN A 28 18.65 6.93 3.81
C GLN A 28 17.21 7.25 3.37
N LEU A 29 16.91 6.87 2.14
CA LEU A 29 15.59 6.93 1.54
C LEU A 29 14.76 5.72 1.99
N THR A 30 13.48 5.94 2.24
CA THR A 30 12.54 4.83 2.41
C THR A 30 12.25 4.14 1.09
N ILE A 31 11.71 2.93 1.13
CA ILE A 31 11.29 2.21 -0.09
C ILE A 31 10.30 3.05 -0.88
N GLU A 32 9.33 3.69 -0.21
CA GLU A 32 8.35 4.58 -0.82
C GLU A 32 8.99 5.76 -1.56
N GLN A 33 10.03 6.37 -0.99
CA GLN A 33 10.78 7.44 -1.64
C GLN A 33 11.55 6.93 -2.86
N ILE A 34 12.16 5.74 -2.77
CA ILE A 34 12.83 5.10 -3.92
C ILE A 34 11.83 4.79 -5.04
N LEU A 35 10.61 4.34 -4.70
CA LEU A 35 9.54 4.07 -5.67
C LEU A 35 9.10 5.35 -6.38
N ASN A 36 8.90 6.44 -5.65
CA ASN A 36 8.59 7.75 -6.23
C ASN A 36 9.69 8.23 -7.20
N LEU A 37 10.97 8.11 -6.81
CA LEU A 37 12.11 8.46 -7.65
C LEU A 37 12.26 7.55 -8.88
N SER A 38 11.74 6.32 -8.81
CA SER A 38 11.71 5.37 -9.93
C SER A 38 10.55 5.63 -10.91
N GLY A 39 9.77 6.70 -10.71
CA GLY A 39 8.65 7.06 -11.58
C GLY A 39 7.33 6.36 -11.26
N ILE A 40 7.20 5.72 -10.08
CA ILE A 40 5.94 5.09 -9.67
C ILE A 40 5.04 6.13 -9.01
N HIS A 41 4.05 6.63 -9.75
CA HIS A 41 3.07 7.61 -9.29
C HIS A 41 1.79 7.59 -10.14
N GLY A 42 0.73 8.26 -9.68
CA GLY A 42 -0.49 8.50 -10.48
C GLY A 42 -1.39 7.28 -10.72
N LEU A 43 -1.10 6.13 -10.09
CA LEU A 43 -1.89 4.88 -10.27
C LEU A 43 -3.15 4.82 -9.37
N GLY A 44 -3.32 5.77 -8.47
CA GLY A 44 -4.35 5.77 -7.42
C GLY A 44 -3.96 4.93 -6.20
N PRO A 45 -4.54 5.19 -5.01
CA PRO A 45 -4.04 4.63 -3.75
C PRO A 45 -4.00 3.11 -3.70
N GLN A 46 -5.03 2.43 -4.23
CA GLN A 46 -5.06 0.96 -4.25
C GLN A 46 -3.90 0.40 -5.08
N ALA A 47 -3.76 0.83 -6.34
CA ALA A 47 -2.73 0.28 -7.21
C ALA A 47 -1.31 0.64 -6.74
N MET A 48 -1.12 1.84 -6.17
CA MET A 48 0.14 2.23 -5.52
C MET A 48 0.47 1.30 -4.34
N ALA A 49 -0.52 0.98 -3.50
CA ALA A 49 -0.36 0.10 -2.35
C ALA A 49 -0.05 -1.35 -2.74
N GLU A 50 -0.75 -1.86 -3.75
CA GLU A 50 -0.51 -3.20 -4.30
C GLU A 50 0.87 -3.29 -4.97
N PHE A 51 1.28 -2.26 -5.73
CA PHE A 51 2.62 -2.22 -6.33
C PHE A 51 3.71 -2.24 -5.27
N ARG A 52 3.55 -1.43 -4.22
CA ARG A 52 4.45 -1.47 -3.06
C ARG A 52 4.48 -2.87 -2.46
N ALA A 53 3.33 -3.54 -2.35
CA ALA A 53 3.29 -4.85 -1.72
C ALA A 53 4.10 -5.91 -2.47
N GLU A 54 4.02 -5.90 -3.80
CA GLU A 54 4.83 -6.76 -4.66
C GLU A 54 6.35 -6.49 -4.49
N ILE A 55 6.74 -5.23 -4.30
CA ILE A 55 8.13 -4.87 -4.01
C ILE A 55 8.58 -5.43 -2.66
N TYR A 56 7.77 -5.28 -1.61
CA TYR A 56 8.07 -5.85 -0.29
C TYR A 56 8.16 -7.37 -0.32
N ALA A 57 7.22 -8.04 -0.99
CA ALA A 57 7.25 -9.48 -1.21
C ALA A 57 8.53 -9.92 -1.95
N GLY A 58 8.89 -9.22 -3.02
CA GLY A 58 10.12 -9.46 -3.78
C GLY A 58 11.40 -9.22 -2.98
N LEU A 59 11.37 -8.38 -1.94
CA LEU A 59 12.47 -8.18 -1.00
C LEU A 59 12.48 -9.21 0.14
N GLY A 60 11.46 -10.06 0.25
CA GLY A 60 11.27 -10.97 1.39
C GLY A 60 10.93 -10.24 2.69
N MET A 61 10.35 -9.04 2.60
CA MET A 61 10.05 -8.16 3.72
C MET A 61 8.54 -8.07 3.97
N GLY A 62 8.14 -7.96 5.24
CA GLY A 62 6.75 -7.70 5.61
C GLY A 62 5.78 -8.84 5.24
N ILE A 63 6.30 -10.06 5.09
CA ILE A 63 5.53 -11.29 4.88
C ILE A 63 5.25 -11.90 6.26
N SER A 64 4.00 -12.28 6.53
CA SER A 64 3.61 -12.94 7.76
C SER A 64 4.30 -14.30 7.88
N GLN A 65 4.61 -14.72 9.11
CA GLN A 65 5.11 -16.09 9.33
C GLN A 65 4.06 -17.11 8.90
N PRO A 66 4.47 -18.29 8.40
CA PRO A 66 3.54 -19.34 7.99
C PRO A 66 2.49 -19.63 9.08
N GLY A 67 1.21 -19.59 8.70
CA GLY A 67 0.09 -19.84 9.61
C GLY A 67 -0.36 -18.66 10.48
N THR A 68 0.35 -17.52 10.47
CA THR A 68 0.02 -16.36 11.32
C THR A 68 -0.87 -15.31 10.64
N LEU A 69 -0.95 -15.30 9.30
CA LEU A 69 -1.68 -14.29 8.53
C LEU A 69 -3.13 -14.11 8.99
N ARG A 70 -3.87 -15.22 9.16
CA ARG A 70 -5.26 -15.19 9.62
C ARG A 70 -5.40 -14.55 11.00
N GLN A 71 -4.52 -14.89 11.94
CA GLN A 71 -4.56 -14.34 13.29
C GLN A 71 -4.25 -12.84 13.29
N ASN A 72 -3.26 -12.42 12.49
CA ASN A 72 -2.92 -11.01 12.32
C ASN A 72 -4.10 -10.22 11.70
N LEU A 73 -4.81 -10.80 10.73
CA LEU A 73 -6.02 -10.21 10.15
C LEU A 73 -7.15 -10.06 11.17
N GLN A 74 -7.33 -11.05 12.05
CA GLN A 74 -8.29 -10.95 13.14
C GLN A 74 -7.93 -9.82 14.12
N GLY A 75 -6.63 -9.63 14.40
CA GLY A 75 -6.16 -8.49 15.18
C GLY A 75 -6.50 -7.15 14.53
N LEU A 76 -6.22 -7.00 13.23
CA LEU A 76 -6.60 -5.78 12.49
C LEU A 76 -8.11 -5.53 12.54
N ILE A 77 -8.91 -6.56 12.32
CA ILE A 77 -10.37 -6.49 12.33
C ILE A 77 -10.91 -6.07 13.70
N PHE A 78 -10.29 -6.55 14.78
CA PHE A 78 -10.67 -6.19 16.14
C PHE A 78 -10.46 -4.69 16.41
N ASP A 79 -9.34 -4.13 15.95
CA ASP A 79 -9.04 -2.71 16.11
C ASP A 79 -9.83 -1.82 15.13
N TYR A 80 -10.13 -2.36 13.93
CA TYR A 80 -10.78 -1.63 12.85
C TYR A 80 -11.83 -2.48 12.14
N ASP A 81 -13.10 -2.23 12.47
CA ASP A 81 -14.23 -2.90 11.79
C ASP A 81 -14.33 -2.59 10.29
N VAL A 82 -13.67 -1.52 9.82
CA VAL A 82 -13.76 -1.04 8.44
C VAL A 82 -12.43 -0.38 8.07
N PHE A 83 -11.87 -0.77 6.93
CA PHE A 83 -10.59 -0.26 6.45
C PHE A 83 -10.49 -0.27 4.92
N ARG A 84 -9.69 0.65 4.40
CA ARG A 84 -9.39 0.78 2.97
C ARG A 84 -8.34 -0.23 2.54
N VAL A 85 -8.23 -0.53 1.24
CA VAL A 85 -7.20 -1.47 0.73
C VAL A 85 -5.79 -0.99 1.07
N SER A 86 -5.50 0.31 0.92
CA SER A 86 -4.18 0.84 1.32
C SER A 86 -3.90 0.71 2.82
N GLU A 87 -4.91 0.85 3.67
CA GLU A 87 -4.74 0.68 5.12
C GLU A 87 -4.43 -0.77 5.47
N LEU A 88 -5.07 -1.73 4.79
CA LEU A 88 -4.73 -3.14 4.87
C LEU A 88 -3.26 -3.38 4.45
N ARG A 89 -2.83 -2.79 3.34
CA ARG A 89 -1.45 -2.91 2.83
C ARG A 89 -0.38 -2.22 3.69
N TYR A 90 -0.78 -1.30 4.56
CA TYR A 90 0.15 -0.75 5.56
C TYR A 90 0.57 -1.82 6.58
N TYR A 91 -0.38 -2.65 7.03
CA TYR A 91 -0.12 -3.76 7.96
C TYR A 91 0.44 -5.01 7.26
N PHE A 92 -0.11 -5.37 6.10
CA PHE A 92 0.26 -6.57 5.34
C PHE A 92 1.07 -6.18 4.11
N GLN A 93 2.34 -5.87 4.35
CA GLN A 93 3.20 -5.20 3.38
C GLN A 93 3.67 -6.14 2.28
N GLY A 94 3.94 -7.42 2.55
CA GLY A 94 4.44 -8.38 1.56
C GLY A 94 3.57 -9.62 1.40
N ASP A 95 2.50 -9.77 2.19
CA ASP A 95 1.60 -10.92 2.08
C ASP A 95 0.82 -10.90 0.74
N LYS A 96 0.54 -12.08 0.17
CA LYS A 96 -0.12 -12.18 -1.14
C LYS A 96 -1.55 -11.67 -1.08
N GLU A 97 -1.97 -10.91 -2.09
CA GLU A 97 -3.33 -10.36 -2.17
C GLU A 97 -4.38 -11.46 -2.05
N ALA A 98 -4.22 -12.54 -2.82
CA ALA A 98 -5.17 -13.64 -2.85
C ALA A 98 -5.35 -14.31 -1.48
N GLU A 99 -4.27 -14.47 -0.71
CA GLU A 99 -4.33 -15.09 0.63
C GLU A 99 -5.03 -14.18 1.63
N ILE A 100 -4.72 -12.87 1.61
CA ILE A 100 -5.40 -11.88 2.45
C ILE A 100 -6.90 -11.85 2.14
N TYR A 101 -7.26 -11.78 0.85
CA TYR A 101 -8.65 -11.64 0.41
C TYR A 101 -9.46 -12.90 0.72
N SER A 102 -8.87 -14.09 0.59
CA SER A 102 -9.50 -15.35 0.99
C SER A 102 -9.84 -15.33 2.47
N HIS A 103 -8.87 -15.02 3.33
CA HIS A 103 -9.08 -14.97 4.78
C HIS A 103 -10.09 -13.90 5.20
N LEU A 104 -10.05 -12.71 4.62
CA LEU A 104 -11.06 -11.67 4.90
C LEU A 104 -12.46 -12.14 4.52
N THR A 105 -12.61 -12.80 3.37
CA THR A 105 -13.90 -13.34 2.92
C THR A 105 -14.42 -14.42 3.88
N GLU A 106 -13.55 -15.33 4.32
CA GLU A 106 -13.87 -16.35 5.34
C GLU A 106 -14.26 -15.74 6.69
N LEU A 107 -13.69 -14.58 7.04
CA LEU A 107 -14.02 -13.82 8.25
C LEU A 107 -15.30 -12.97 8.09
N GLY A 108 -16.05 -13.13 6.98
CA GLY A 108 -17.32 -12.46 6.76
C GLY A 108 -17.19 -11.01 6.27
N TYR A 109 -16.01 -10.62 5.79
CA TYR A 109 -15.77 -9.32 5.17
C TYR A 109 -15.99 -9.38 3.66
N MET A 110 -16.28 -8.24 3.07
CA MET A 110 -16.38 -8.06 1.62
C MET A 110 -15.75 -6.73 1.20
N LEU A 111 -15.17 -6.73 0.01
CA LEU A 111 -14.65 -5.52 -0.63
C LEU A 111 -15.80 -4.78 -1.34
N LYS A 112 -15.91 -3.46 -1.11
CA LYS A 112 -16.94 -2.64 -1.75
C LYS A 112 -16.39 -1.28 -2.15
N THR A 113 -16.63 -0.89 -3.39
CA THR A 113 -16.42 0.48 -3.87
C THR A 113 -17.56 1.37 -3.40
N LEU A 114 -17.23 2.51 -2.80
CA LEU A 114 -18.16 3.54 -2.36
C LEU A 114 -17.92 4.80 -3.19
N ALA A 115 -18.98 5.52 -3.57
CA ALA A 115 -18.83 6.65 -4.49
C ALA A 115 -18.00 7.82 -3.92
N ASP A 116 -17.98 7.93 -2.58
CA ASP A 116 -17.31 9.02 -1.86
C ASP A 116 -15.90 8.61 -1.38
N GLU A 117 -15.43 7.42 -1.74
CA GLU A 117 -14.11 6.92 -1.39
C GLU A 117 -13.27 6.70 -2.65
N ASN A 118 -12.02 7.14 -2.61
CA ASN A 118 -11.08 7.03 -3.73
C ASN A 118 -10.52 5.62 -3.92
N GLU A 119 -10.88 4.68 -3.04
CA GLU A 119 -10.47 3.29 -3.11
C GLU A 119 -11.54 2.36 -2.50
N PRO A 120 -11.54 1.06 -2.86
CA PRO A 120 -12.42 0.09 -2.25
C PRO A 120 -12.17 -0.06 -0.74
N VAL A 121 -13.24 -0.45 -0.03
CA VAL A 121 -13.26 -0.57 1.42
C VAL A 121 -13.64 -2.00 1.80
N TRP A 122 -12.88 -2.60 2.71
CA TRP A 122 -13.23 -3.82 3.40
C TRP A 122 -14.18 -3.54 4.56
N ARG A 123 -15.28 -4.29 4.60
CA ARG A 123 -16.35 -4.15 5.60
C ARG A 123 -17.02 -5.50 5.89
N PRO A 124 -17.66 -5.67 7.06
CA PRO A 124 -18.54 -6.79 7.31
C PRO A 124 -19.68 -6.88 6.29
N LYS A 125 -20.02 -8.09 5.86
CA LYS A 125 -20.98 -8.36 4.77
C LYS A 125 -22.36 -7.69 4.95
N PHE A 126 -22.80 -7.44 6.18
CA PHE A 126 -24.13 -6.87 6.47
C PHE A 126 -24.11 -5.43 6.99
N MET A 127 -22.95 -4.77 7.07
CA MET A 127 -22.87 -3.38 7.54
C MET A 127 -23.60 -2.42 6.56
N LYS A 128 -24.18 -1.32 7.03
CA LYS A 128 -24.79 -0.32 6.13
C LYS A 128 -23.71 0.61 5.56
N ARG A 129 -23.88 1.08 4.31
CA ARG A 129 -22.95 2.04 3.67
C ARG A 129 -22.77 3.30 4.52
N SER A 130 -23.84 3.85 5.07
CA SER A 130 -23.78 5.03 5.94
C SER A 130 -22.97 4.78 7.23
N THR A 131 -23.06 3.57 7.80
CA THR A 131 -22.25 3.18 8.96
C THR A 131 -20.76 3.10 8.60
N VAL A 132 -20.44 2.51 7.44
CA VAL A 132 -19.07 2.46 6.92
C VAL A 132 -18.49 3.87 6.77
N GLN A 133 -19.21 4.77 6.11
CA GLN A 133 -18.78 6.16 5.93
C GLN A 133 -18.56 6.88 7.25
N LYS A 134 -19.50 6.75 8.21
CA LYS A 134 -19.34 7.33 9.55
C LYS A 134 -18.10 6.79 10.27
N LYS A 135 -17.85 5.47 10.21
CA LYS A 135 -16.68 4.86 10.84
C LYS A 135 -15.37 5.33 10.20
N LEU A 136 -15.31 5.43 8.87
CA LEU A 136 -14.14 5.93 8.17
C LEU A 136 -13.86 7.42 8.45
N ALA A 137 -14.92 8.25 8.52
CA ALA A 137 -14.79 9.68 8.80
C ALA A 137 -14.44 9.99 10.25
N ALA A 138 -14.82 9.12 11.19
CA ALA A 138 -14.58 9.30 12.63
C ALA A 138 -13.13 9.04 13.05
N ARG A 139 -12.27 8.53 12.15
CA ARG A 139 -10.87 8.19 12.47
C ARG A 139 -9.89 8.77 11.46
N LYS A 140 -8.64 8.93 11.89
CA LYS A 140 -7.54 9.20 10.97
C LYS A 140 -7.29 7.99 10.08
N ARG A 141 -6.83 8.26 8.86
CA ARG A 141 -6.38 7.23 7.94
C ARG A 141 -5.15 6.52 8.51
N ILE A 142 -5.11 5.20 8.40
CA ILE A 142 -4.01 4.38 8.89
C ILE A 142 -2.84 4.47 7.91
N GLY A 143 -1.64 4.72 8.43
CA GLY A 143 -0.40 4.76 7.67
C GLY A 143 0.66 5.64 8.32
N SER A 144 1.92 5.44 7.95
CA SER A 144 2.98 6.41 8.25
C SER A 144 2.89 7.60 7.30
N LYS A 145 3.56 8.71 7.66
CA LYS A 145 3.58 9.92 6.85
C LYS A 145 4.15 9.64 5.45
N GLU A 146 5.22 8.86 5.37
CA GLU A 146 5.93 8.50 4.15
C GLU A 146 5.06 7.62 3.25
N TYR A 147 4.35 6.65 3.86
CA TYR A 147 3.43 5.78 3.14
C TYR A 147 2.26 6.57 2.54
N LEU A 148 1.61 7.41 3.34
CA LEU A 148 0.50 8.23 2.86
C LEU A 148 0.94 9.23 1.78
N ALA A 149 2.13 9.84 1.93
CA ALA A 149 2.71 10.73 0.93
C ALA A 149 2.98 10.01 -0.40
N TYR A 150 3.43 8.76 -0.35
CA TYR A 150 3.60 7.91 -1.53
C TYR A 150 2.29 7.60 -2.23
N LEU A 151 1.24 7.22 -1.49
CA LEU A 151 -0.06 6.91 -2.08
C LEU A 151 -0.67 8.08 -2.85
N SER A 152 -0.37 9.31 -2.46
CA SER A 152 -0.84 10.54 -3.11
C SER A 152 0.26 11.26 -3.89
N TYR A 153 1.40 10.60 -4.16
CA TYR A 153 2.53 11.28 -4.76
C TYR A 153 2.21 11.76 -6.18
N THR A 154 2.48 13.03 -6.41
CA THR A 154 2.44 13.67 -7.72
C THR A 154 3.80 14.31 -7.94
N PRO A 155 4.52 13.99 -9.03
CA PRO A 155 5.80 14.61 -9.29
C PRO A 155 5.61 16.12 -9.50
N PRO A 156 6.55 16.97 -9.05
CA PRO A 156 6.52 18.38 -9.40
C PRO A 156 6.53 18.51 -10.93
N ASN A 157 5.62 19.31 -11.48
CA ASN A 157 5.52 19.55 -12.91
C ASN A 157 6.91 19.80 -13.50
N SER A 158 7.34 18.92 -14.39
CA SER A 158 8.48 19.20 -15.26
C SER A 158 8.06 20.39 -16.10
N ASN A 159 8.47 21.61 -15.72
CA ASN A 159 8.49 22.73 -16.64
C ASN A 159 9.51 22.36 -17.72
N ASP A 160 9.05 21.60 -18.70
CA ASP A 160 9.77 21.30 -19.92
C ASP A 160 9.76 22.60 -20.72
N SER A 161 10.62 23.54 -20.32
CA SER A 161 11.03 24.65 -21.17
C SER A 161 11.83 24.04 -22.31
N THR A 162 11.13 23.48 -23.29
CA THR A 162 11.72 23.15 -24.59
C THR A 162 12.08 24.47 -25.26
N THR A 163 13.26 24.99 -24.95
CA THR A 163 13.92 26.03 -25.74
C THR A 163 14.19 25.42 -27.12
N LYS A 164 13.33 25.73 -28.09
CA LYS A 164 13.63 25.50 -29.50
C LYS A 164 14.80 26.41 -29.88
N HIS A 165 15.94 25.81 -30.22
CA HIS A 165 17.03 26.46 -30.94
C HIS A 165 16.90 26.14 -32.43
#